data_AF-A0A4Y9Q7R2-F1
#
_entry.id   AF-A0A4Y9Q7R2-F1
#
_cell.length_a   1.000
_cell.length_b   1.000
_cell.length_c   1.000
_cell.angle_alpha   90.00
_cell.angle_beta   90.00
_cell.angle_gamma   90.00
#
_symmetry.space_group_name_H-M   'P 1'
#
loop_
_entity.id
_entity.type
_entity.pdbx_description
1 polymer ?
#
loop_
_entity_poly.entity_id
_entity_poly.type
_entity_poly.pdbx_seq_one_letter_code
_entity_poly.pdbx_strand_id
1 'polypeptide(L)'
;MPRPAPDRAAEPVVNEAETDRFRPVDVAAVDAAARESDAAQQFVERLRSAAADFATAAGAESAVVREAVPPARHRRSRCRVVLRYADGTEADVTFLGPAGEPSPSRHGLDRQIRRWLGDGQRRDDAWLVADPDSCDGVAVDVTAWVAAS
;
A
#
# COMPACT_ATOMS: atom_id res chain seq x y z
N MET A 1 -42.65 4.80 -63.00
CA MET A 1 -42.54 3.38 -62.58
C MET A 1 -42.22 2.53 -63.80
N PRO A 2 -41.43 1.43 -63.75
CA PRO A 2 -40.59 0.90 -62.67
C PRO A 2 -39.08 0.76 -63.06
N ARG A 3 -38.26 0.42 -62.05
CA ARG A 3 -36.81 0.10 -62.09
C ARG A 3 -36.54 -1.33 -62.61
N PRO A 4 -35.31 -1.63 -63.08
CA PRO A 4 -34.64 -2.89 -62.78
C PRO A 4 -33.45 -2.70 -61.82
N ALA A 5 -33.20 -3.74 -61.03
CA ALA A 5 -32.47 -3.77 -59.77
C ALA A 5 -30.94 -3.57 -59.84
N PRO A 6 -30.28 -3.19 -58.73
CA PRO A 6 -28.83 -3.30 -58.61
C PRO A 6 -28.42 -4.76 -58.36
N ASP A 7 -27.49 -5.25 -59.18
CA ASP A 7 -26.78 -6.50 -58.93
C ASP A 7 -25.85 -6.33 -57.72
N ARG A 8 -25.93 -7.28 -56.80
CA ARG A 8 -25.30 -7.29 -55.50
C ARG A 8 -24.30 -8.44 -55.49
N ALA A 9 -23.04 -8.14 -55.79
CA ALA A 9 -21.91 -9.02 -55.51
C ALA A 9 -20.68 -8.13 -55.25
N ALA A 10 -20.46 -7.79 -53.99
CA ALA A 10 -19.45 -8.44 -53.16
C ALA A 10 -18.08 -7.77 -53.34
N GLU A 11 -17.91 -6.67 -52.61
CA GLU A 11 -16.59 -6.15 -52.26
C GLU A 11 -15.80 -7.28 -51.58
N PRO A 12 -14.52 -7.51 -51.91
CA PRO A 12 -13.67 -8.32 -51.06
C PRO A 12 -13.49 -7.56 -49.75
N VAL A 13 -14.27 -7.94 -48.74
CA VAL A 13 -13.96 -7.72 -47.33
C VAL A 13 -12.59 -8.35 -47.12
N VAL A 14 -11.55 -7.52 -47.21
CA VAL A 14 -10.29 -7.83 -46.53
C VAL A 14 -10.64 -7.83 -45.06
N ASN A 15 -10.80 -9.04 -44.52
CA ASN A 15 -10.92 -9.29 -43.09
C ASN A 15 -9.74 -8.61 -42.40
N GLU A 16 -9.99 -7.49 -41.73
CA GLU A 16 -9.17 -6.96 -40.65
C GLU A 16 -9.29 -7.88 -39.43
N ALA A 17 -9.05 -9.17 -39.64
CA ALA A 17 -8.75 -10.08 -38.58
C ALA A 17 -7.33 -9.75 -38.12
N GLU A 18 -7.22 -9.39 -36.84
CA GLU A 18 -6.02 -9.66 -36.05
C GLU A 18 -4.85 -8.67 -36.22
N THR A 19 -5.12 -7.36 -36.07
CA THR A 19 -4.12 -6.52 -35.40
C THR A 19 -4.37 -6.58 -33.91
N ASP A 20 -3.72 -7.60 -33.37
CA ASP A 20 -3.49 -7.90 -31.98
C ASP A 20 -3.36 -6.66 -31.06
N ARG A 21 -3.99 -6.80 -29.90
CA ARG A 21 -4.32 -5.78 -28.92
C ARG A 21 -3.13 -5.44 -28.02
N PHE A 22 -1.93 -5.34 -28.57
CA PHE A 22 -0.77 -4.88 -27.81
C PHE A 22 -0.80 -3.36 -27.72
N ARG A 23 -1.58 -2.84 -26.77
CA ARG A 23 -1.25 -1.54 -26.18
C ARG A 23 0.21 -1.64 -25.73
N PRO A 24 1.09 -0.69 -26.08
CA PRO A 24 2.41 -0.66 -25.46
C PRO A 24 2.15 -0.55 -23.97
N VAL A 25 2.43 -1.65 -23.25
CA VAL A 25 2.48 -1.62 -21.80
C VAL A 25 3.55 -0.58 -21.51
N ASP A 26 3.16 0.48 -20.82
CA ASP A 26 4.05 1.59 -20.49
C ASP A 26 5.13 1.02 -19.56
N VAL A 27 6.26 0.58 -20.14
CA VAL A 27 7.30 -0.19 -19.45
C VAL A 27 7.83 0.60 -18.25
N ALA A 28 7.85 1.94 -18.36
CA ALA A 28 8.18 2.84 -17.27
C ALA A 28 7.18 2.75 -16.09
N ALA A 29 5.88 2.59 -16.36
CA ALA A 29 4.87 2.42 -15.32
C ALA A 29 4.97 1.04 -14.65
N VAL A 30 5.32 0.00 -15.41
CA VAL A 30 5.56 -1.34 -14.86
C VAL A 30 6.79 -1.35 -13.96
N ASP A 31 7.88 -0.74 -14.40
CA ASP A 31 9.10 -0.63 -13.60
C ASP A 31 8.90 0.22 -12.34
N ALA A 32 8.13 1.32 -12.44
CA ALA A 32 7.77 2.13 -11.28
C ALA A 32 6.93 1.32 -10.27
N ALA A 33 5.91 0.60 -10.73
CA ALA A 33 5.09 -0.25 -9.86
C ALA A 33 5.89 -1.39 -9.21
N ALA A 34 6.87 -1.96 -9.93
CA ALA A 34 7.77 -2.97 -9.40
C ALA A 34 8.69 -2.40 -8.30
N ARG A 35 9.27 -1.21 -8.52
CA ARG A 35 10.10 -0.52 -7.50
C ARG A 35 9.28 -0.09 -6.28
N GLU A 36 8.06 0.38 -6.47
CA GLU A 36 7.13 0.70 -5.38
C GLU A 36 6.79 -0.55 -4.56
N SER A 37 6.57 -1.70 -5.22
CA SER A 37 6.31 -2.97 -4.57
C SER A 37 7.51 -3.48 -3.77
N ASP A 38 8.72 -3.35 -4.30
CA ASP A 38 9.96 -3.69 -3.58
C ASP A 38 10.16 -2.79 -2.34
N ALA A 39 9.95 -1.48 -2.47
CA ALA A 39 10.00 -0.54 -1.35
C ALA A 39 8.94 -0.85 -0.28
N ALA A 40 7.76 -1.33 -0.69
CA ALA A 40 6.69 -1.78 0.21
C ALA A 40 7.10 -3.01 1.00
N GLN A 41 7.64 -4.03 0.32
CA GLN A 41 8.10 -5.26 0.97
C GLN A 41 9.24 -4.98 1.95
N GLN A 42 10.24 -4.18 1.55
CA GLN A 42 11.34 -3.78 2.44
C GLN A 42 10.84 -3.06 3.70
N PHE A 43 9.80 -2.23 3.57
CA PHE A 43 9.16 -1.57 4.72
C PHE A 43 8.50 -2.58 5.66
N VAL A 44 7.71 -3.51 5.10
CA VAL A 44 7.02 -4.56 5.87
C VAL A 44 8.03 -5.49 6.54
N GLU A 45 9.05 -5.95 5.84
CA GLU A 45 10.10 -6.83 6.35
C GLU A 45 10.86 -6.19 7.51
N ARG A 46 11.15 -4.90 7.39
CA ARG A 46 11.78 -4.14 8.47
C ARG A 46 10.88 -4.03 9.70
N LEU A 47 9.60 -3.68 9.53
CA LEU A 47 8.68 -3.64 10.67
C LEU A 47 8.53 -5.03 11.30
N ARG A 48 8.49 -6.07 10.47
CA ARG A 48 8.41 -7.47 10.92
C ARG A 48 9.65 -7.89 11.72
N SER A 49 10.85 -7.46 11.32
CA SER A 49 12.07 -7.75 12.08
C SER A 49 12.10 -7.02 13.43
N ALA A 50 11.46 -5.85 13.53
CA ALA A 50 11.33 -5.08 14.77
C ALA A 50 10.13 -5.49 15.65
N ALA A 51 9.31 -6.46 15.24
CA ALA A 51 8.04 -6.79 15.90
C ALA A 51 8.21 -7.15 17.39
N ALA A 52 9.20 -7.97 17.73
CA ALA A 52 9.46 -8.36 19.12
C ALA A 52 9.76 -7.14 20.02
N ASP A 53 10.50 -6.16 19.48
CA ASP A 53 10.79 -4.93 20.20
C ASP A 53 9.54 -4.05 20.35
N PHE A 54 8.64 -4.04 19.35
CA PHE A 54 7.37 -3.34 19.44
C PHE A 54 6.48 -3.93 20.53
N ALA A 55 6.41 -5.26 20.63
CA ALA A 55 5.66 -5.93 21.69
C ALA A 55 6.20 -5.51 23.06
N THR A 56 7.52 -5.59 23.22
CA THR A 56 8.22 -5.20 24.46
C THR A 56 7.96 -3.74 24.82
N ALA A 57 8.07 -2.83 23.84
CA ALA A 57 7.89 -1.40 24.06
C ALA A 57 6.43 -1.05 24.41
N ALA A 58 5.45 -1.73 23.82
CA ALA A 58 4.04 -1.55 24.12
C ALA A 58 3.61 -2.23 25.44
N GLY A 59 4.45 -3.09 26.03
CA GLY A 59 4.03 -3.99 27.12
C GLY A 59 3.04 -5.08 26.67
N ALA A 60 3.05 -5.40 25.37
CA ALA A 60 2.26 -6.48 24.78
C ALA A 60 3.00 -7.82 24.89
N GLU A 61 2.24 -8.92 24.93
CA GLU A 61 2.78 -10.27 24.92
C GLU A 61 3.38 -10.62 23.55
N SER A 62 2.74 -10.15 22.47
CA SER A 62 3.25 -10.33 21.12
C SER A 62 2.86 -9.18 20.20
N ALA A 63 3.64 -9.00 19.14
CA ALA A 63 3.31 -8.11 18.04
C ALA A 63 3.43 -8.86 16.72
N VAL A 64 2.46 -8.67 15.83
CA VAL A 64 2.42 -9.30 14.51
C VAL A 64 2.27 -8.23 13.44
N VAL A 65 3.19 -8.25 12.48
CA VAL A 65 3.20 -7.32 11.36
C VAL A 65 2.64 -8.01 10.12
N ARG A 66 1.52 -7.49 9.63
CA ARG A 66 0.80 -7.98 8.44
C ARG A 66 0.84 -6.91 7.36
N GLU A 67 1.11 -7.33 6.14
CA GLU A 67 0.89 -6.48 4.98
C GLU A 67 -0.62 -6.44 4.72
N ALA A 68 -1.17 -5.23 4.58
CA ALA A 68 -2.58 -5.03 4.33
C ALA A 68 -2.80 -4.72 2.84
N VAL A 69 -2.99 -5.79 2.06
CA VAL A 69 -3.48 -5.80 0.66
C VAL A 69 -2.46 -5.24 -0.38
N PRO A 70 -2.25 -5.94 -1.51
CA PRO A 70 -1.51 -5.40 -2.65
C PRO A 70 -2.15 -4.10 -3.15
N PRO A 71 -1.38 -3.11 -3.61
CA PRO A 71 -1.83 -1.75 -3.90
C PRO A 71 -2.74 -1.68 -5.14
N ALA A 72 -3.95 -2.23 -5.06
CA ALA A 72 -4.80 -2.36 -6.22
C ALA A 72 -5.36 -1.00 -6.69
N ARG A 73 -5.34 0.03 -5.83
CA ARG A 73 -5.75 1.41 -6.19
C ARG A 73 -4.98 2.53 -5.49
N HIS A 74 -4.16 2.25 -4.49
CA HIS A 74 -3.47 3.26 -3.69
C HIS A 74 -1.95 3.09 -3.82
N ARG A 75 -1.25 4.13 -4.27
CA ARG A 75 0.21 4.16 -4.51
C ARG A 75 1.08 4.07 -3.24
N ARG A 76 0.57 3.51 -2.14
CA ARG A 76 1.23 3.51 -0.83
C ARG A 76 1.16 2.12 -0.21
N SER A 77 2.29 1.68 0.32
CA SER A 77 2.41 0.43 1.08
C SER A 77 1.58 0.55 2.35
N ARG A 78 0.66 -0.38 2.63
CA ARG A 78 -0.11 -0.41 3.87
C ARG A 78 0.35 -1.59 4.73
N CYS A 79 0.67 -1.30 5.98
CA CYS A 79 1.12 -2.31 6.94
C CYS A 79 0.33 -2.20 8.23
N ARG A 80 -0.15 -3.33 8.75
CA ARG A 80 -0.87 -3.42 10.02
C ARG A 80 0.03 -4.08 11.06
N VAL A 81 0.17 -3.44 12.21
CA VAL A 81 0.82 -3.99 13.39
C VAL A 81 -0.28 -4.32 14.39
N VAL A 82 -0.38 -5.60 14.75
CA VAL A 82 -1.33 -6.11 15.74
C VAL A 82 -0.57 -6.40 17.02
N LEU A 83 -0.89 -5.69 18.10
CA LEU A 83 -0.35 -5.90 19.43
C LEU A 83 -1.33 -6.72 20.24
N ARG A 84 -0.88 -7.80 20.87
CA ARG A 84 -1.70 -8.68 21.71
C ARG A 84 -1.23 -8.57 23.15
N TYR A 85 -2.12 -8.16 24.04
CA TYR A 85 -1.83 -8.00 25.45
C TYR A 85 -2.26 -9.25 26.23
N ALA A 86 -1.68 -9.43 27.42
CA ALA A 86 -1.92 -10.60 28.27
C ALA A 86 -3.37 -10.72 28.77
N ASP A 87 -4.14 -9.63 28.75
CA ASP A 87 -5.57 -9.59 29.08
C ASP A 87 -6.47 -10.07 27.92
N GLY A 88 -5.87 -10.42 26.77
CA GLY A 88 -6.57 -10.80 25.54
C GLY A 88 -7.01 -9.61 24.68
N THR A 89 -6.71 -8.38 25.09
CA THR A 89 -6.95 -7.19 24.28
C THR A 89 -6.01 -7.19 23.07
N GLU A 90 -6.53 -6.81 21.90
CA GLU A 90 -5.73 -6.55 20.71
C GLU A 90 -5.78 -5.04 20.39
N ALA A 91 -4.62 -4.46 20.07
CA ALA A 91 -4.54 -3.12 19.50
C ALA A 91 -3.99 -3.20 18.09
N ASP A 92 -4.73 -2.61 17.16
CA ASP A 92 -4.41 -2.59 15.75
C ASP A 92 -3.95 -1.22 15.31
N VAL A 93 -2.78 -1.15 14.69
CA VAL A 93 -2.25 0.10 14.15
C VAL A 93 -1.91 -0.11 12.69
N THR A 94 -2.55 0.67 11.84
CA THR A 94 -2.24 0.72 10.41
C THR A 94 -1.24 1.84 10.15
N PHE A 95 -0.14 1.51 9.48
CA PHE A 95 0.87 2.42 8.97
C PHE A 95 0.77 2.51 7.45
N LEU A 96 0.77 3.73 6.94
CA LEU A 96 0.95 4.02 5.52
C LEU A 96 2.42 4.35 5.29
N GLY A 97 3.06 3.49 4.50
CA GLY A 97 4.40 3.71 3.99
C GLY A 97 4.48 4.94 3.07
N PRO A 98 5.70 5.40 2.79
CA PRO A 98 5.92 6.63 2.07
C PRO A 98 5.33 6.58 0.65
N ALA A 99 4.78 7.71 0.21
CA ALA A 99 4.34 7.92 -1.15
C ALA A 99 5.54 8.30 -2.03
N GLY A 100 6.13 7.34 -2.74
CA GLY A 100 7.26 7.59 -3.65
C GLY A 100 8.64 7.30 -3.05
N GLU A 101 9.67 7.98 -3.59
CA GLU A 101 11.08 7.63 -3.35
C GLU A 101 11.44 7.53 -1.86
N PRO A 102 12.25 6.52 -1.48
CA PRO A 102 12.67 6.32 -0.11
C PRO A 102 13.49 7.53 0.39
N SER A 103 12.90 8.35 1.26
CA SER A 103 13.65 9.37 2.00
C SER A 103 14.76 8.70 2.85
N PRO A 104 15.98 9.25 2.87
CA PRO A 104 17.14 8.63 3.53
C PRO A 104 17.10 8.65 5.06
N SER A 105 16.12 9.32 5.70
CA SER A 105 15.98 9.31 7.18
C SER A 105 15.26 8.07 7.73
N ARG A 106 15.33 6.93 7.03
CA ARG A 106 14.68 5.67 7.44
C ARG A 106 15.26 5.10 8.74
N HIS A 107 16.54 5.29 9.08
CA HIS A 107 17.20 4.58 10.20
C HIS A 107 16.61 4.83 11.62
N GLY A 108 15.82 5.88 11.83
CA GLY A 108 15.24 6.21 13.15
C GLY A 108 13.83 5.70 13.40
N LEU A 109 13.12 5.27 12.36
CA LEU A 109 11.67 5.01 12.44
C LEU A 109 11.30 3.96 13.48
N ASP A 110 12.00 2.82 13.54
CA ASP A 110 11.69 1.76 14.52
C ASP A 110 11.88 2.25 15.97
N ARG A 111 12.84 3.17 16.19
CA ARG A 111 13.04 3.78 17.51
C ARG A 111 11.92 4.76 17.86
N GLN A 112 11.45 5.54 16.89
CA GLN A 112 10.29 6.42 17.06
C GLN A 112 9.02 5.62 17.34
N ILE A 113 8.79 4.54 16.60
CA ILE A 113 7.67 3.60 16.83
C ILE A 113 7.75 3.02 18.23
N ARG A 114 8.88 2.48 18.67
CA ARG A 114 9.04 1.93 20.02
C ARG A 114 8.75 2.97 21.10
N ARG A 115 9.26 4.19 20.95
CA ARG A 115 8.99 5.26 21.90
C ARG A 115 7.49 5.59 21.95
N TRP A 116 6.86 5.77 20.80
CA TRP A 116 5.43 6.07 20.70
C TRP A 116 4.54 4.95 21.26
N LEU A 117 4.93 3.69 21.04
CA LEU A 117 4.27 2.53 21.62
C LEU A 117 4.35 2.54 23.15
N GLY A 118 5.54 2.85 23.71
CA GLY A 118 5.75 2.96 25.16
C GLY A 118 5.06 4.18 25.80
N ASP A 119 4.84 5.24 25.03
CA ASP A 119 4.12 6.45 25.46
C ASP A 119 2.58 6.25 25.40
N GLY A 120 2.10 5.04 25.09
CA GLY A 120 0.68 4.68 25.09
C GLY A 120 -0.05 4.99 23.78
N GLN A 121 0.66 5.05 22.65
CA GLN A 121 0.07 5.19 21.30
C GLN A 121 -0.79 6.45 21.13
N ARG A 122 -0.38 7.57 21.75
CA ARG A 122 -1.12 8.83 21.67
C ARG A 122 -1.32 9.25 20.21
N ARG A 123 -2.57 9.40 19.82
CA ARG A 123 -3.03 9.73 18.48
C ARG A 123 -2.97 11.25 18.27
N ASP A 124 -2.40 11.70 17.16
CA ASP A 124 -2.26 13.13 16.81
C ASP A 124 -2.70 13.36 15.36
N ASP A 125 -3.56 14.36 15.15
CA ASP A 125 -4.12 14.69 13.85
C ASP A 125 -3.07 15.18 12.84
N ALA A 126 -1.87 15.58 13.29
CA ALA A 126 -0.77 16.01 12.42
C ALA A 126 -0.25 14.90 11.48
N TRP A 127 -0.43 13.63 11.86
CA TRP A 127 0.07 12.48 11.10
C TRP A 127 -0.93 11.31 11.01
N LEU A 128 -2.12 11.47 11.57
CA LEU A 128 -3.23 10.56 11.34
C LEU A 128 -4.01 10.97 10.09
N VAL A 129 -4.28 9.99 9.25
CA VAL A 129 -5.12 10.15 8.07
C VAL A 129 -6.30 9.20 8.14
N ALA A 130 -7.45 9.66 7.65
CA ALA A 130 -8.60 8.79 7.47
C ALA A 130 -8.24 7.68 6.48
N ASP A 131 -8.41 6.43 6.90
CA ASP A 131 -8.17 5.26 6.09
C ASP A 131 -9.34 4.27 6.29
N PRO A 132 -10.34 4.26 5.38
CA PRO A 132 -11.51 3.41 5.53
C PRO A 132 -11.19 1.92 5.45
N ASP A 133 -10.00 1.55 4.97
CA ASP A 133 -9.55 0.16 4.92
C ASP A 133 -8.80 -0.25 6.21
N SER A 134 -8.55 0.69 7.12
CA SER A 134 -7.96 0.43 8.44
C SER A 134 -9.03 -0.05 9.42
N CYS A 135 -8.65 -0.92 10.35
CA CYS A 135 -9.58 -1.43 11.38
C CYS A 135 -10.20 -0.31 12.23
N ASP A 136 -9.42 0.72 12.53
CA ASP A 136 -9.84 1.88 13.32
C ASP A 136 -10.38 3.03 12.44
N GLY A 137 -10.48 2.85 11.12
CA GLY A 137 -10.82 3.92 10.18
C GLY A 137 -9.74 5.01 10.02
N VAL A 138 -8.59 4.87 10.69
CA VAL A 138 -7.45 5.78 10.62
C VAL A 138 -6.13 5.03 10.43
N ALA A 139 -5.16 5.67 9.79
CA ALA A 139 -3.81 5.17 9.63
C ALA A 139 -2.77 6.25 9.95
N VAL A 140 -1.59 5.81 10.38
CA VAL A 140 -0.41 6.66 10.60
C VAL A 140 0.30 6.87 9.27
N ASP A 141 0.30 8.10 8.75
CA ASP A 141 1.14 8.46 7.60
C ASP A 141 2.58 8.63 8.09
N VAL A 142 3.43 7.65 7.74
CA VAL A 142 4.84 7.63 8.17
C VAL A 142 5.61 8.84 7.64
N THR A 143 5.26 9.36 6.46
CA THR A 143 5.90 10.55 5.90
C THR A 143 5.53 11.80 6.69
N ALA A 144 4.23 11.97 7.00
CA ALA A 144 3.75 13.09 7.80
C ALA A 144 4.32 13.03 9.22
N TRP A 145 4.37 11.83 9.80
CA TRP A 145 4.90 11.63 11.14
C TRP A 145 6.38 11.98 11.25
N VAL A 146 7.21 11.52 10.32
CA VAL A 146 8.64 11.85 10.29
C VAL A 146 8.87 13.34 10.07
N ALA A 147 8.02 14.02 9.30
CA ALA A 147 8.11 15.46 9.11
C ALA A 147 7.74 16.29 10.36
N ALA A 148 6.91 15.73 11.25
CA ALA A 148 6.45 16.37 12.48
C ALA A 148 7.26 15.99 13.73
N SER A 149 8.20 15.04 13.62
CA SER A 149 8.95 14.45 14.76
C SER A 149 10.32 15.05 15.01
#